data_AF-A0A973J0X2-F1
#
_entry.id   AF-A0A973J0X2-F1
#
_cell.length_a   1.000
_cell.length_b   1.000
_cell.length_c   1.000
_cell.angle_alpha   90.00
_cell.angle_beta   90.00
_cell.angle_gamma   90.00
#
_symmetry.space_group_name_H-M   'P 1'
#
loop_
_entity.id
_entity.type
_entity.pdbx_description
1 polymer ?
#
loop_
_entity_poly.entity_id
_entity_poly.type
_entity_poly.pdbx_seq_one_letter_code
_entity_poly.pdbx_strand_id
1 'polypeptide(L)'
;MTRLKFVVQTGDCSQACSCSDIWCRIIDWSGLKSPELKIRGSAEGAFQPGSSFAVILDVPGTYGPISEIEVRKDDVPEAYHWLLEKIKTSNLDTEDECTFNFSEGASAGEWFSPDNGLVHRRRVPVAEVFWCARDLSVYPDQNHHFLAIAFRSRNAASRLYPMHLTEESMSDIRYFLTLGGYAEGAGKMMCSRFNQEDDADTFRTYLNSGKYFGSWYDMDYEKHVIEPLEGKNEMELAGDIIRAGMNFMMHEDRPRADCSRRNCATFVNTLLASLGYPENYRVRKGAFWVDDCCEETLMDTSFFLLP
;
A
#
# COMPACT_ATOMS: atom_id res chain seq x y z
N MET A 1 -18.23 -8.69 21.71
CA MET A 1 -17.13 -9.64 21.49
C MET A 1 -16.95 -9.73 20.00
N THR A 2 -15.70 -9.70 19.54
CA THR A 2 -15.34 -9.88 18.13
C THR A 2 -14.61 -11.21 17.98
N ARG A 3 -14.98 -12.00 16.98
CA ARG A 3 -14.30 -13.26 16.69
C ARG A 3 -13.22 -13.03 15.64
N LEU A 4 -11.97 -13.28 16.01
CA LEU A 4 -10.83 -13.13 15.10
C LEU A 4 -10.19 -14.49 14.83
N LYS A 5 -10.01 -14.80 13.55
CA LYS A 5 -9.15 -15.91 13.11
C LYS A 5 -7.75 -15.36 12.88
N PHE A 6 -6.76 -15.92 13.57
CA PHE A 6 -5.35 -15.71 13.31
C PHE A 6 -4.83 -16.89 12.52
N VAL A 7 -4.08 -16.62 11.45
CA VAL A 7 -3.28 -17.62 10.72
C VAL A 7 -1.83 -17.15 10.78
N VAL A 8 -1.01 -17.87 11.55
CA VAL A 8 0.39 -17.57 11.79
C VAL A 8 1.23 -18.47 10.89
N GLN A 9 2.05 -17.86 10.03
CA GLN A 9 2.94 -18.58 9.13
C GLN A 9 4.38 -18.47 9.60
N THR A 10 5.04 -19.61 9.74
CA THR A 10 6.43 -19.73 10.16
C THR A 10 7.32 -19.95 8.96
N GLY A 11 8.52 -19.37 9.00
CA GLY A 11 9.51 -19.44 7.94
C GLY A 11 9.92 -20.85 7.55
N ASP A 12 10.19 -21.05 6.27
CA ASP A 12 10.62 -22.35 5.73
C ASP A 12 12.14 -22.52 5.80
N CYS A 13 12.69 -22.53 7.02
CA CYS A 13 14.07 -22.93 7.25
C CYS A 13 14.18 -23.80 8.51
N SER A 14 15.19 -24.68 8.56
CA SER A 14 15.27 -25.76 9.55
C SER A 14 15.29 -25.29 11.02
N GLN A 15 15.64 -24.04 11.28
CA GLN A 15 15.70 -23.44 12.62
C GLN A 15 14.52 -22.50 12.92
N ALA A 16 13.61 -22.27 11.97
CA ALA A 16 12.53 -21.28 12.07
C ALA A 16 11.47 -21.57 13.14
N CYS A 17 11.57 -22.64 13.93
CA CYS A 17 10.48 -23.13 14.77
C CYS A 17 10.39 -22.45 16.14
N SER A 18 9.23 -22.58 16.79
CA SER A 18 9.03 -22.10 18.16
C SER A 18 8.14 -23.06 18.95
N CYS A 19 8.52 -23.39 20.18
CA CYS A 19 7.62 -24.03 21.14
C CYS A 19 7.05 -23.03 22.16
N SER A 20 7.42 -21.75 22.03
CA SER A 20 6.99 -20.66 22.89
C SER A 20 5.54 -20.28 22.67
N ASP A 21 4.88 -19.86 23.74
CA ASP A 21 3.63 -19.14 23.60
C ASP A 21 3.89 -17.76 22.99
N ILE A 22 2.91 -17.25 22.25
CA ILE A 22 2.93 -15.88 21.73
C ILE A 22 1.72 -15.10 22.26
N TRP A 23 1.91 -13.80 22.40
CA TRP A 23 0.90 -12.84 22.80
C TRP A 23 0.75 -11.81 21.70
N CYS A 24 -0.47 -11.69 21.19
CA CYS A 24 -0.81 -10.75 20.15
C CYS A 24 -1.67 -9.63 20.74
N ARG A 25 -1.38 -8.38 20.41
CA ARG A 25 -2.28 -7.25 20.61
C ARG A 25 -2.61 -6.66 19.25
N ILE A 26 -3.88 -6.53 18.95
CA ILE A 26 -4.34 -5.87 17.73
C ILE A 26 -4.69 -4.41 18.02
N ILE A 27 -4.52 -3.55 17.01
CA ILE A 27 -4.99 -2.18 17.03
C ILE A 27 -5.82 -1.96 15.75
N ASP A 28 -7.05 -1.52 15.89
CA ASP A 28 -7.88 -1.19 14.73
C ASP A 28 -7.58 0.21 14.17
N TRP A 29 -8.12 0.55 13.00
CA TRP A 29 -7.89 1.86 12.36
C TRP A 29 -8.35 3.07 13.21
N SER A 30 -9.16 2.88 14.25
CA SER A 30 -9.52 3.96 15.17
C SER A 30 -8.47 4.19 16.26
N GLY A 31 -7.48 3.29 16.37
CA GLY A 31 -6.50 3.27 17.43
C GLY A 31 -6.96 2.45 18.66
N LEU A 32 -8.11 1.77 18.58
CA LEU A 32 -8.60 0.94 19.68
C LEU A 32 -7.73 -0.31 19.80
N LYS A 33 -7.15 -0.51 20.98
CA LYS A 33 -6.24 -1.62 21.28
C LYS A 33 -6.96 -2.76 21.99
N SER A 34 -6.66 -4.00 21.62
CA SER A 34 -7.15 -5.16 22.36
C SER A 34 -6.35 -5.43 23.64
N PRO A 35 -6.89 -6.26 24.55
CA PRO A 35 -6.06 -7.02 25.50
C PRO A 35 -5.02 -7.88 24.76
N GLU A 36 -4.00 -8.37 25.48
CA GLU A 36 -3.09 -9.39 24.94
C GLU A 36 -3.85 -10.71 24.76
N LEU A 37 -3.71 -11.28 23.57
CA LEU A 37 -4.34 -12.51 23.13
C LEU A 37 -3.28 -13.60 23.07
N LYS A 38 -3.41 -14.62 23.91
CA LYS A 38 -2.45 -15.71 23.98
C LYS A 38 -2.74 -16.78 22.92
N ILE A 39 -1.75 -17.11 22.10
CA ILE A 39 -1.77 -18.26 21.20
C ILE A 39 -0.76 -19.28 21.72
N ARG A 40 -1.21 -20.51 21.97
CA ARG A 40 -0.38 -21.54 22.60
C ARG A 40 0.60 -22.15 21.60
N GLY A 41 1.89 -22.08 21.88
CA GLY A 41 2.94 -22.73 21.08
C GLY A 41 2.96 -24.24 21.27
N SER A 42 2.39 -24.74 22.35
CA SER A 42 2.25 -26.18 22.62
C SER A 42 1.11 -26.86 21.83
N ALA A 43 0.39 -26.13 20.99
CA ALA A 43 -0.67 -26.71 20.17
C ALA A 43 -0.07 -27.58 19.05
N GLU A 44 -0.77 -28.66 18.68
CA GLU A 44 -0.30 -29.57 17.64
C GLU A 44 -0.10 -28.82 16.32
N GLY A 45 1.09 -28.97 15.73
CA GLY A 45 1.46 -28.29 14.48
C GLY A 45 1.72 -26.79 14.61
N ALA A 46 1.71 -26.22 15.82
CA ALA A 46 2.02 -24.81 16.01
C ALA A 46 3.49 -24.53 15.71
N PHE A 47 3.70 -23.44 14.97
CA PHE A 47 4.99 -22.78 14.74
C PHE A 47 6.14 -23.70 14.29
N GLN A 48 5.81 -24.74 13.51
CA GLN A 48 6.80 -25.61 12.87
C GLN A 48 7.37 -24.93 11.62
N PRO A 49 8.60 -25.26 11.17
CA PRO A 49 9.16 -24.69 9.94
C PRO A 49 8.23 -24.88 8.74
N GLY A 50 8.04 -23.83 7.95
CA GLY A 50 7.20 -23.82 6.76
C GLY A 50 5.70 -24.04 7.01
N SER A 51 5.26 -24.08 8.29
CA SER A 51 3.88 -24.37 8.64
C SER A 51 3.00 -23.14 8.75
N SER A 52 1.69 -23.35 8.57
CA SER A 52 0.65 -22.37 8.87
C SER A 52 -0.24 -22.89 10.00
N PHE A 53 -0.32 -22.13 11.10
CA PHE A 53 -1.12 -22.48 12.26
C PHE A 53 -2.31 -21.52 12.38
N ALA A 54 -3.53 -22.05 12.46
CA ALA A 54 -4.75 -21.26 12.55
C ALA A 54 -5.43 -21.41 13.92
N VAL A 55 -5.87 -20.29 14.50
CA VAL A 55 -6.62 -20.25 15.75
C VAL A 55 -7.73 -19.21 15.68
N ILE A 56 -8.87 -19.49 16.30
CA ILE A 56 -9.96 -18.52 16.46
C ILE A 56 -9.98 -18.08 17.93
N LEU A 57 -9.99 -16.78 18.16
CA LEU A 57 -10.02 -16.18 19.49
C LEU A 57 -11.22 -15.25 19.62
N ASP A 58 -11.91 -15.35 20.76
CA ASP A 58 -12.94 -14.39 21.18
C ASP A 58 -12.28 -13.18 21.85
N VAL A 59 -12.38 -12.02 21.21
CA VAL A 59 -11.76 -10.78 21.68
C VAL A 59 -12.82 -9.91 22.36
N PRO A 60 -12.61 -9.50 23.63
CA PRO A 60 -13.48 -8.54 24.30
C PRO A 60 -13.48 -7.19 23.60
N GLY A 61 -14.68 -6.71 23.24
CA GLY A 61 -14.88 -5.45 22.49
C GLY A 61 -15.57 -5.67 21.14
N THR A 62 -15.65 -4.58 20.38
CA THR A 62 -16.03 -4.55 18.97
C THR A 62 -14.94 -3.78 18.25
N TYR A 63 -14.21 -4.45 17.35
CA TYR A 63 -13.10 -3.85 16.61
C TYR A 63 -13.49 -3.63 15.16
N GLY A 64 -13.06 -2.49 14.62
CA GLY A 64 -13.10 -2.24 13.19
C GLY A 64 -12.06 -3.08 12.43
N PRO A 65 -11.76 -2.72 11.18
CA PRO A 65 -10.70 -3.39 10.44
C PRO A 65 -9.35 -3.15 11.15
N ILE A 66 -8.54 -4.21 11.22
CA ILE A 66 -7.29 -4.21 11.99
C ILE A 66 -6.18 -3.50 11.18
N SER A 67 -5.47 -2.60 11.86
CA SER A 67 -4.42 -1.77 11.27
C SER A 67 -3.02 -2.21 11.65
N GLU A 68 -2.88 -2.85 12.80
CA GLU A 68 -1.60 -3.15 13.39
C GLU A 68 -1.70 -4.33 14.34
N ILE A 69 -0.60 -5.07 14.41
CA ILE A 69 -0.39 -6.14 15.37
C ILE A 69 0.93 -5.92 16.10
N GLU A 70 0.89 -6.09 17.41
CA GLU A 70 2.07 -6.26 18.25
C GLU A 70 2.11 -7.74 18.64
N VAL A 71 3.24 -8.39 18.38
CA VAL A 71 3.47 -9.79 18.68
C VAL A 71 4.62 -9.86 19.65
N ARG A 72 4.41 -10.54 20.77
CA ARG A 72 5.45 -10.85 21.74
C ARG A 72 5.57 -12.36 21.90
N LYS A 73 6.79 -12.83 22.05
CA LYS A 73 7.12 -14.20 22.44
C LYS A 73 7.62 -14.24 23.88
N ASP A 74 7.48 -15.37 24.56
CA ASP A 74 8.20 -15.59 25.81
C ASP A 74 9.71 -15.86 25.59
N ASP A 75 10.47 -15.59 26.64
CA ASP A 75 11.93 -15.72 26.66
C ASP A 75 12.33 -17.15 27.07
N VAL A 76 11.87 -18.14 26.32
CA VAL A 76 12.22 -19.56 26.56
C VAL A 76 13.50 -19.92 25.79
N PRO A 77 14.57 -20.35 26.48
CA PRO A 77 15.88 -20.58 25.86
C PRO A 77 15.91 -21.60 24.74
N GLU A 78 15.10 -22.65 24.85
CA GLU A 78 15.04 -23.74 23.89
C GLU A 78 14.30 -23.35 22.59
N ALA A 79 13.73 -22.14 22.54
CA ALA A 79 12.99 -21.60 21.40
C ALA A 79 13.46 -20.18 21.02
N TYR A 80 14.71 -19.81 21.31
CA TYR A 80 15.18 -18.42 21.14
C TYR A 80 15.07 -17.85 19.73
N HIS A 81 14.91 -18.68 18.70
CA HIS A 81 14.92 -18.22 17.32
C HIS A 81 13.64 -18.67 16.64
N TRP A 82 12.73 -17.72 16.41
CA TRP A 82 11.53 -17.96 15.62
C TRP A 82 11.51 -17.03 14.41
N LEU A 83 11.44 -17.61 13.21
CA LEU A 83 11.27 -16.82 11.99
C LEU A 83 9.78 -16.72 11.70
N LEU A 84 9.14 -15.68 12.20
CA LEU A 84 7.77 -15.36 11.84
C LEU A 84 7.77 -14.73 10.44
N GLU A 85 7.07 -15.35 9.49
CA GLU A 85 6.93 -14.79 8.14
C GLU A 85 5.78 -13.80 8.06
N LYS A 86 4.58 -14.25 8.45
CA LYS A 86 3.39 -13.41 8.42
C LYS A 86 2.32 -13.85 9.40
N ILE A 87 1.46 -12.91 9.78
CA ILE A 87 0.21 -13.19 10.48
C ILE A 87 -0.95 -12.63 9.65
N LYS A 88 -1.88 -13.49 9.25
CA LYS A 88 -3.17 -13.07 8.71
C LYS A 88 -4.20 -13.02 9.82
N THR A 89 -4.93 -11.93 9.93
CA THR A 89 -6.08 -11.79 10.83
C THR A 89 -7.35 -11.62 10.00
N SER A 90 -8.37 -12.42 10.30
CA SER A 90 -9.71 -12.28 9.70
C SER A 90 -10.73 -12.01 10.79
N ASN A 91 -11.47 -10.91 10.69
CA ASN A 91 -12.62 -10.61 11.51
C ASN A 91 -13.83 -11.39 10.97
N LEU A 92 -14.26 -12.40 11.72
CA LEU A 92 -15.30 -13.33 11.29
C LEU A 92 -16.70 -12.72 11.34
N ASP A 93 -16.86 -11.55 11.95
CA ASP A 93 -18.14 -10.86 12.06
C ASP A 93 -18.33 -9.82 10.92
N THR A 94 -17.23 -9.33 10.34
CA THR A 94 -17.24 -8.32 9.25
C THR A 94 -16.66 -8.83 7.92
N GLU A 95 -16.05 -10.01 7.93
CA GLU A 95 -15.29 -10.58 6.80
C GLU A 95 -14.08 -9.73 6.36
N ASP A 96 -13.62 -8.84 7.24
CA ASP A 96 -12.40 -8.07 7.02
C ASP A 96 -11.16 -8.90 7.28
N GLU A 97 -10.23 -8.87 6.34
CA GLU A 97 -8.96 -9.59 6.43
C GLU A 97 -7.79 -8.60 6.34
N CYS A 98 -6.73 -8.90 7.07
CA CYS A 98 -5.50 -8.11 7.09
C CYS A 98 -4.30 -9.04 7.23
N THR A 99 -3.22 -8.77 6.50
CA THR A 99 -1.99 -9.57 6.53
C THR A 99 -0.82 -8.70 6.99
N PHE A 100 -0.14 -9.13 8.06
CA PHE A 100 1.05 -8.50 8.59
C PHE A 100 2.28 -9.30 8.17
N ASN A 101 3.09 -8.75 7.27
CA ASN A 101 4.35 -9.36 6.87
C ASN A 101 5.46 -8.99 7.86
N PHE A 102 6.19 -10.00 8.32
CA PHE A 102 7.32 -9.88 9.23
C PHE A 102 8.66 -10.13 8.52
N SER A 103 8.64 -10.86 7.39
CA SER A 103 9.80 -11.20 6.56
C SER A 103 10.12 -10.18 5.45
N GLU A 104 9.41 -9.06 5.36
CA GLU A 104 9.58 -8.02 4.33
C GLU A 104 9.96 -6.67 4.96
N GLY A 105 10.48 -5.74 4.14
CA GLY A 105 10.86 -4.39 4.55
C GLY A 105 12.21 -4.31 5.27
N ALA A 106 12.47 -3.22 6.01
CA ALA A 106 13.71 -3.01 6.76
C ALA A 106 14.00 -4.10 7.82
N SER A 107 12.99 -4.91 8.12
CA SER A 107 13.00 -6.02 9.06
C SER A 107 13.04 -7.41 8.39
N ALA A 108 13.30 -7.48 7.09
CA ALA A 108 13.38 -8.76 6.38
C ALA A 108 14.46 -9.67 7.00
N GLY A 109 14.03 -10.83 7.51
CA GLY A 109 14.90 -11.78 8.19
C GLY A 109 15.13 -11.52 9.69
N GLU A 110 14.37 -10.61 10.32
CA GLU A 110 14.39 -10.45 11.78
C GLU A 110 13.78 -11.68 12.46
N TRP A 111 14.65 -12.49 13.05
CA TRP A 111 14.28 -13.56 13.97
C TRP A 111 13.76 -12.95 15.26
N PHE A 112 12.65 -13.45 15.80
CA PHE A 112 12.28 -13.18 17.19
C PHE A 112 13.32 -13.86 18.08
N SER A 113 14.21 -13.06 18.67
CA SER A 113 15.33 -13.52 19.50
C SER A 113 15.72 -12.48 20.55
N PRO A 114 16.47 -12.85 21.60
CA PRO A 114 16.99 -11.88 22.56
C PRO A 114 17.80 -10.75 21.92
N ASP A 115 18.51 -11.05 20.82
CA ASP A 115 19.37 -10.09 20.11
C ASP A 115 18.59 -9.11 19.24
N ASN A 116 17.48 -9.54 18.63
CA ASN A 116 16.65 -8.73 17.72
C ASN A 116 15.38 -8.19 18.37
N GLY A 117 15.08 -8.62 19.59
CA GLY A 117 13.85 -8.33 20.32
C GLY A 117 12.87 -9.50 20.32
N LEU A 118 12.13 -9.61 21.43
CA LEU A 118 11.04 -10.58 21.58
C LEU A 118 9.65 -9.95 21.36
N VAL A 119 9.62 -8.66 21.03
CA VAL A 119 8.41 -7.89 20.75
C VAL A 119 8.60 -7.23 19.39
N HIS A 120 7.79 -7.62 18.42
CA HIS A 120 7.76 -6.97 17.12
C HIS A 120 6.38 -6.38 16.87
N ARG A 121 6.37 -5.18 16.32
CA ARG A 121 5.17 -4.47 15.94
C ARG A 121 5.15 -4.35 14.42
N ARG A 122 4.02 -4.69 13.81
CA ARG A 122 3.80 -4.55 12.37
C ARG A 122 2.50 -3.80 12.16
N ARG A 123 2.61 -2.70 11.45
CA ARG A 123 1.49 -1.90 10.98
C ARG A 123 1.28 -2.23 9.51
N VAL A 124 0.05 -2.47 9.14
CA VAL A 124 -0.34 -2.48 7.74
C VAL A 124 -0.59 -1.02 7.34
N PRO A 125 -0.07 -0.57 6.19
CA PRO A 125 -0.39 0.75 5.68
C PRO A 125 -1.90 0.94 5.53
N VAL A 126 -2.44 2.07 6.00
CA VAL A 126 -3.87 2.41 5.80
C VAL A 126 -4.15 2.64 4.32
N ALA A 127 -3.15 3.20 3.64
CA ALA A 127 -3.10 3.42 2.23
C ALA A 127 -1.71 3.02 1.72
N GLU A 128 -1.63 2.58 0.48
CA GLU A 128 -0.38 2.43 -0.25
C GLU A 128 -0.44 3.33 -1.48
N VAL A 129 0.61 4.10 -1.70
CA VAL A 129 0.72 4.99 -2.85
C VAL A 129 1.71 4.39 -3.82
N PHE A 130 1.32 4.36 -5.09
CA PHE A 130 2.14 3.87 -6.19
C PHE A 130 2.31 4.96 -7.22
N TRP A 131 3.52 5.10 -7.77
CA TRP A 131 3.71 5.65 -9.11
C TRP A 131 3.58 4.48 -10.08
N CYS A 132 2.64 4.60 -11.01
CA CYS A 132 2.30 3.60 -11.99
C CYS A 132 2.66 4.07 -13.40
N ALA A 133 3.03 3.13 -14.24
CA ALA A 133 3.11 3.29 -15.69
C ALA A 133 2.31 2.18 -16.36
N ARG A 134 1.59 2.53 -17.43
CA ARG A 134 0.89 1.60 -18.32
C ARG A 134 1.22 1.91 -19.78
N ASP A 135 0.79 1.04 -20.69
CA ASP A 135 1.12 1.12 -22.12
C ASP A 135 2.63 0.96 -22.39
N LEU A 136 3.30 0.01 -21.71
CA LEU A 136 4.76 -0.20 -21.80
C LEU A 136 5.20 -0.79 -23.17
N SER A 137 4.96 -0.04 -24.24
CA SER A 137 5.22 -0.46 -25.61
C SER A 137 6.53 0.15 -26.14
N VAL A 138 7.23 -0.59 -26.99
CA VAL A 138 8.46 -0.11 -27.64
C VAL A 138 8.08 0.73 -28.86
N TYR A 139 7.73 2.01 -28.67
CA TYR A 139 7.53 3.04 -29.71
C TYR A 139 6.36 2.76 -30.70
N PRO A 140 5.53 3.76 -31.06
CA PRO A 140 5.61 5.19 -30.78
C PRO A 140 4.80 5.65 -29.57
N ASP A 141 4.13 4.75 -28.87
CA ASP A 141 3.24 5.09 -27.76
C ASP A 141 4.08 5.31 -26.50
N GLN A 142 4.04 6.53 -25.97
CA GLN A 142 4.68 6.88 -24.69
C GLN A 142 3.87 6.24 -23.56
N ASN A 143 4.57 5.69 -22.57
CA ASN A 143 3.92 5.14 -21.40
C ASN A 143 3.06 6.22 -20.74
N HIS A 144 1.92 5.81 -20.19
CA HIS A 144 1.07 6.70 -19.40
C HIS A 144 1.37 6.56 -17.91
N HIS A 145 1.83 7.66 -17.31
CA HIS A 145 2.18 7.74 -15.88
C HIS A 145 1.04 8.30 -15.04
N PHE A 146 0.79 7.66 -13.91
CA PHE A 146 -0.22 8.11 -12.95
C PHE A 146 0.15 7.68 -11.52
N LEU A 147 -0.52 8.27 -10.54
CA LEU A 147 -0.46 7.81 -9.16
C LEU A 147 -1.67 6.93 -8.88
N ALA A 148 -1.46 5.83 -8.17
CA ALA A 148 -2.55 5.03 -7.60
C ALA A 148 -2.45 5.03 -6.07
N ILE A 149 -3.57 5.25 -5.40
CA ILE A 149 -3.69 5.18 -3.95
C ILE A 149 -4.64 4.04 -3.64
N ALA A 150 -4.12 2.97 -3.07
CA ALA A 150 -4.88 1.82 -2.61
C ALA A 150 -5.19 1.96 -1.12
N PHE A 151 -6.42 1.70 -0.73
CA PHE A 151 -6.89 1.73 0.65
C PHE A 151 -7.40 0.36 1.09
N ARG A 152 -7.08 0.02 2.33
CA ARG A 152 -7.50 -1.23 2.97
C ARG A 152 -8.77 -1.08 3.81
N SER A 153 -9.33 0.12 3.87
CA SER A 153 -10.54 0.44 4.63
C SER A 153 -11.39 1.48 3.90
N ARG A 154 -12.71 1.22 3.80
CA ARG A 154 -13.68 2.19 3.26
C ARG A 154 -13.64 3.49 4.03
N ASN A 155 -13.57 3.39 5.36
CA ASN A 155 -13.60 4.56 6.23
C ASN A 155 -12.36 5.43 6.01
N ALA A 156 -11.18 4.80 5.84
CA ALA A 156 -9.97 5.53 5.49
C ALA A 156 -10.09 6.23 4.13
N ALA A 157 -10.53 5.49 3.10
CA ALA A 157 -10.72 6.03 1.76
C ALA A 157 -11.73 7.21 1.77
N SER A 158 -12.88 7.03 2.42
CA SER A 158 -13.96 8.02 2.46
C SER A 158 -13.62 9.28 3.25
N ARG A 159 -12.66 9.22 4.19
CA ARG A 159 -12.18 10.40 4.93
C ARG A 159 -11.36 11.33 4.04
N LEU A 160 -10.59 10.79 3.10
CA LEU A 160 -9.70 11.57 2.25
C LEU A 160 -10.38 11.99 0.94
N TYR A 161 -11.19 11.11 0.36
CA TYR A 161 -11.86 11.39 -0.90
C TYR A 161 -13.21 10.67 -0.96
N PRO A 162 -14.30 11.26 -0.46
CA PRO A 162 -15.61 10.61 -0.45
C PRO A 162 -16.25 10.52 -1.84
N MET A 163 -15.70 11.20 -2.84
CA MET A 163 -16.22 11.24 -4.22
C MET A 163 -15.48 10.22 -5.09
N HIS A 164 -16.19 9.50 -5.97
CA HIS A 164 -15.62 8.64 -7.01
C HIS A 164 -14.75 7.45 -6.58
N LEU A 165 -14.74 7.00 -5.31
CA LEU A 165 -13.96 5.80 -4.93
C LEU A 165 -14.34 4.58 -5.77
N THR A 166 -13.33 3.95 -6.38
CA THR A 166 -13.53 2.65 -7.04
C THR A 166 -13.39 1.56 -6.00
N GLU A 167 -14.40 0.72 -5.90
CA GLU A 167 -14.41 -0.46 -5.05
C GLU A 167 -14.00 -1.67 -5.89
N GLU A 168 -12.97 -2.37 -5.47
CA GLU A 168 -12.61 -3.67 -6.01
C GLU A 168 -12.32 -4.60 -4.84
N SER A 169 -12.91 -5.80 -4.86
CA SER A 169 -12.72 -6.79 -3.80
C SER A 169 -11.86 -7.95 -4.28
N MET A 170 -10.54 -7.79 -4.16
CA MET A 170 -9.61 -8.89 -3.94
C MET A 170 -8.37 -8.39 -3.23
N SER A 171 -7.78 -9.23 -2.36
CA SER A 171 -6.72 -8.91 -1.40
C SER A 171 -7.18 -8.08 -0.19
N ASP A 172 -6.22 -7.69 0.65
CA ASP A 172 -6.35 -6.78 1.78
C ASP A 172 -6.61 -5.32 1.37
N ILE A 173 -6.48 -4.99 0.07
CA ILE A 173 -6.89 -3.72 -0.53
C ILE A 173 -8.34 -3.82 -1.01
N ARG A 174 -9.14 -2.79 -0.71
CA ARG A 174 -10.61 -2.78 -0.95
C ARG A 174 -11.09 -1.60 -1.79
N TYR A 175 -10.37 -0.48 -1.75
CA TYR A 175 -10.74 0.74 -2.45
C TYR A 175 -9.51 1.35 -3.07
N PHE A 176 -9.66 2.06 -4.18
CA PHE A 176 -8.55 2.81 -4.74
C PHE A 176 -8.99 4.09 -5.44
N LEU A 177 -7.99 4.92 -5.70
CA LEU A 177 -8.08 6.17 -6.44
C LEU A 177 -6.86 6.25 -7.36
N THR A 178 -7.05 6.58 -8.63
CA THR A 178 -5.98 6.95 -9.55
C THR A 178 -5.99 8.45 -9.79
N LEU A 179 -4.81 9.03 -10.05
CA LEU A 179 -4.60 10.43 -10.35
C LEU A 179 -3.52 10.56 -11.43
N GLY A 180 -3.92 10.95 -12.63
CA GLY A 180 -3.02 11.12 -13.78
C GLY A 180 -3.07 12.54 -14.34
N GLY A 181 -2.00 12.91 -15.05
CA GLY A 181 -1.95 14.11 -15.90
C GLY A 181 -2.28 13.76 -17.35
N TYR A 182 -3.13 14.53 -18.02
CA TYR A 182 -3.60 14.28 -19.38
C TYR A 182 -3.51 15.53 -20.25
N ALA A 183 -3.21 15.35 -21.53
CA ALA A 183 -3.30 16.41 -22.51
C ALA A 183 -4.75 16.58 -22.98
N GLU A 184 -5.32 17.78 -22.84
CA GLU A 184 -6.70 18.08 -23.25
C GLU A 184 -6.79 19.34 -24.11
N GLY A 185 -7.77 19.35 -25.03
CA GLY A 185 -8.11 20.49 -25.87
C GLY A 185 -7.16 20.73 -27.06
N ALA A 186 -7.49 21.74 -27.86
CA ALA A 186 -6.78 22.07 -29.11
C ALA A 186 -5.32 22.52 -28.92
N GLY A 187 -4.91 22.80 -27.68
CA GLY A 187 -3.54 23.14 -27.30
C GLY A 187 -2.80 22.06 -26.51
N LYS A 188 -3.40 20.86 -26.33
CA LYS A 188 -2.85 19.76 -25.51
C LYS A 188 -2.37 20.26 -24.15
N MET A 189 -3.23 20.96 -23.42
CA MET A 189 -2.88 21.50 -22.11
C MET A 189 -3.00 20.42 -21.04
N MET A 190 -2.07 20.38 -20.09
CA MET A 190 -2.08 19.39 -19.00
C MET A 190 -3.28 19.61 -18.06
N CYS A 191 -4.20 18.66 -17.93
CA CYS A 191 -5.18 18.57 -16.84
C CYS A 191 -4.85 17.42 -15.92
N SER A 192 -5.32 17.47 -14.68
CA SER A 192 -5.38 16.28 -13.83
C SER A 192 -6.76 15.62 -13.93
N ARG A 193 -6.80 14.29 -13.83
CA ARG A 193 -8.03 13.50 -13.71
C ARG A 193 -7.89 12.49 -12.60
N PHE A 194 -8.93 12.37 -11.79
CA PHE A 194 -9.09 11.29 -10.83
C PHE A 194 -9.90 10.18 -11.47
N ASN A 195 -9.49 8.91 -11.28
CA ASN A 195 -10.20 7.73 -11.76
C ASN A 195 -10.60 7.82 -13.23
N GLN A 196 -9.66 8.25 -14.09
CA GLN A 196 -9.83 8.05 -15.52
C GLN A 196 -9.95 6.55 -15.81
N GLU A 197 -10.82 6.19 -16.74
CA GLU A 197 -11.28 4.82 -16.98
C GLU A 197 -10.12 3.85 -17.22
N ASP A 198 -9.19 4.18 -18.11
CA ASP A 198 -8.07 3.29 -18.47
C ASP A 198 -7.09 3.10 -17.30
N ASP A 199 -6.77 4.17 -16.55
CA ASP A 199 -5.92 4.08 -15.35
C ASP A 199 -6.58 3.22 -14.27
N ALA A 200 -7.87 3.43 -14.05
CA ALA A 200 -8.63 2.68 -13.06
C ALA A 200 -8.78 1.21 -13.46
N ASP A 201 -9.01 0.93 -14.74
CA ASP A 201 -9.14 -0.43 -15.28
C ASP A 201 -7.81 -1.18 -15.24
N THR A 202 -6.70 -0.49 -15.55
CA THR A 202 -5.36 -1.05 -15.43
C THR A 202 -5.05 -1.39 -13.98
N PHE A 203 -5.27 -0.46 -13.05
CA PHE A 203 -5.01 -0.72 -11.64
C PHE A 203 -5.95 -1.80 -11.07
N ARG A 204 -7.21 -1.85 -11.53
CA ARG A 204 -8.16 -2.90 -11.15
C ARG A 204 -7.73 -4.27 -11.64
N THR A 205 -7.22 -4.36 -12.87
CA THR A 205 -6.65 -5.58 -13.44
C THR A 205 -5.41 -6.01 -12.67
N TYR A 206 -4.56 -5.06 -12.26
CA TYR A 206 -3.44 -5.35 -11.37
C TYR A 206 -3.90 -5.93 -10.02
N LEU A 207 -4.89 -5.32 -9.37
CA LEU A 207 -5.41 -5.79 -8.08
C LEU A 207 -6.11 -7.15 -8.20
N ASN A 208 -6.71 -7.45 -9.35
CA ASN A 208 -7.50 -8.66 -9.55
C ASN A 208 -7.31 -9.26 -10.94
N SER A 209 -6.09 -9.70 -11.22
CA SER A 209 -5.75 -10.28 -12.53
C SER A 209 -6.63 -11.48 -12.85
N GLY A 210 -6.88 -12.38 -11.89
CA GLY A 210 -7.73 -13.57 -12.13
C GLY A 210 -9.16 -13.28 -12.62
N LYS A 211 -9.74 -12.11 -12.32
CA LYS A 211 -11.09 -11.71 -12.75
C LYS A 211 -11.09 -10.95 -14.08
N TYR A 212 -10.05 -10.19 -14.36
CA TYR A 212 -9.99 -9.26 -15.50
C TYR A 212 -9.00 -9.68 -16.61
N PHE A 213 -8.22 -10.73 -16.38
CA PHE A 213 -7.30 -11.30 -17.36
C PHE A 213 -8.08 -12.07 -18.44
N GLY A 214 -8.04 -11.57 -19.67
CA GLY A 214 -8.74 -12.13 -20.85
C GLY A 214 -9.62 -11.15 -21.61
N SER A 215 -9.87 -9.96 -21.07
CA SER A 215 -10.58 -8.88 -21.78
C SER A 215 -9.58 -7.90 -22.39
N TRP A 216 -9.17 -8.11 -23.65
CA TRP A 216 -8.65 -7.14 -24.65
C TRP A 216 -7.64 -6.03 -24.29
N TYR A 217 -7.17 -5.91 -23.06
CA TYR A 217 -6.28 -4.84 -22.61
C TYR A 217 -4.85 -5.38 -22.48
N ASP A 218 -4.08 -5.23 -23.55
CA ASP A 218 -2.62 -5.37 -23.56
C ASP A 218 -2.00 -4.13 -22.91
N MET A 219 -2.27 -3.95 -21.61
CA MET A 219 -1.77 -2.84 -20.81
C MET A 219 -0.66 -3.39 -19.92
N ASP A 220 0.52 -3.60 -20.50
CA ASP A 220 1.72 -3.85 -19.71
C ASP A 220 1.80 -2.77 -18.62
N TYR A 221 2.03 -3.19 -17.38
CA TYR A 221 1.87 -2.35 -16.20
C TYR A 221 3.01 -2.57 -15.22
N GLU A 222 3.63 -1.47 -14.79
CA GLU A 222 4.66 -1.46 -13.76
C GLU A 222 4.31 -0.40 -12.70
N LYS A 223 4.82 -0.60 -11.48
CA LYS A 223 4.61 0.32 -10.38
C LYS A 223 5.78 0.36 -9.41
N HIS A 224 5.95 1.53 -8.81
CA HIS A 224 6.86 1.75 -7.70
C HIS A 224 6.10 2.29 -6.49
N VAL A 225 6.33 1.69 -5.31
CA VAL A 225 5.77 2.18 -4.04
C VAL A 225 6.37 3.55 -3.73
N ILE A 226 5.53 4.51 -3.32
CA ILE A 226 5.98 5.80 -2.81
C ILE A 226 5.87 5.76 -1.28
N GLU A 227 7.01 5.80 -0.62
CA GLU A 227 7.10 5.79 0.84
C GLU A 227 6.82 7.20 1.39
N PRO A 228 6.13 7.35 2.54
CA PRO A 228 5.98 8.66 3.19
C PRO A 228 7.34 9.28 3.55
N LEU A 229 7.42 10.61 3.47
CA LEU A 229 8.56 11.34 4.02
C LEU A 229 8.66 11.15 5.54
N GLU A 230 9.86 11.34 6.10
CA GLU A 230 10.10 11.22 7.54
C GLU A 230 9.09 12.06 8.35
N GLY A 231 8.51 11.44 9.38
CA GLY A 231 7.50 12.08 10.23
C GLY A 231 6.07 12.08 9.67
N LYS A 232 5.86 11.60 8.44
CA LYS A 232 4.52 11.38 7.87
C LYS A 232 4.15 9.91 7.85
N ASN A 233 2.86 9.64 7.96
CA ASN A 233 2.28 8.33 7.70
C ASN A 233 1.61 8.26 6.31
N GLU A 234 1.15 7.07 5.95
CA GLU A 234 0.62 6.76 4.62
C GLU A 234 -0.71 7.46 4.33
N MET A 235 -1.52 7.76 5.34
CA MET A 235 -2.73 8.58 5.18
C MET A 235 -2.40 10.03 4.94
N GLU A 236 -1.37 10.55 5.62
CA GLU A 236 -0.91 11.92 5.40
C GLU A 236 -0.35 12.08 4.00
N LEU A 237 0.45 11.10 3.53
CA LEU A 237 0.92 11.05 2.15
C LEU A 237 -0.25 10.99 1.15
N ALA A 238 -1.18 10.05 1.32
CA ALA A 238 -2.34 9.93 0.44
C ALA A 238 -3.16 11.23 0.40
N GLY A 239 -3.39 11.85 1.57
CA GLY A 239 -4.11 13.12 1.68
C GLY A 239 -3.36 14.30 1.06
N ASP A 240 -2.02 14.34 1.17
CA ASP A 240 -1.18 15.34 0.51
C ASP A 240 -1.26 15.23 -1.01
N ILE A 241 -1.19 14.00 -1.55
CA ILE A 241 -1.30 13.76 -3.00
C ILE A 241 -2.67 14.15 -3.53
N ILE A 242 -3.74 13.76 -2.85
CA ILE A 242 -5.11 14.12 -3.23
C ILE A 242 -5.26 15.64 -3.24
N ARG A 243 -4.81 16.32 -2.18
CA ARG A 243 -4.84 17.79 -2.11
C ARG A 243 -4.03 18.43 -3.22
N ALA A 244 -2.83 17.94 -3.52
CA ALA A 244 -2.00 18.45 -4.60
C ALA A 244 -2.67 18.32 -5.97
N GLY A 245 -3.29 17.16 -6.25
CA GLY A 245 -4.09 16.95 -7.46
C GLY A 245 -5.31 17.88 -7.53
N MET A 246 -6.01 18.09 -6.41
CA MET A 246 -7.12 19.05 -6.33
C MET A 246 -6.67 20.50 -6.55
N ASN A 247 -5.53 20.89 -5.98
CA ASN A 247 -4.95 22.20 -6.23
C ASN A 247 -4.65 22.40 -7.72
N PHE A 248 -4.08 21.39 -8.38
CA PHE A 248 -3.84 21.44 -9.82
C PHE A 248 -5.12 21.66 -10.63
N MET A 249 -6.22 21.01 -10.26
CA MET A 249 -7.56 21.25 -10.86
C MET A 249 -8.12 22.65 -10.55
N MET A 250 -7.70 23.31 -9.48
CA MET A 250 -8.15 24.67 -9.18
C MET A 250 -7.40 25.73 -9.98
N HIS A 251 -6.17 25.43 -10.40
CA HIS A 251 -5.34 26.31 -11.24
C HIS A 251 -5.59 26.13 -12.74
N GLU A 252 -6.71 25.53 -13.13
CA GLU A 252 -7.03 25.28 -14.55
C GLU A 252 -7.15 26.55 -15.40
N ASP A 253 -7.29 27.71 -14.76
CA ASP A 253 -7.35 29.06 -15.36
C ASP A 253 -5.99 29.69 -15.65
N ARG A 254 -4.90 29.16 -15.07
CA ARG A 254 -3.53 29.58 -15.34
C ARG A 254 -3.03 28.97 -16.67
N PRO A 255 -2.08 29.61 -17.37
CA PRO A 255 -1.48 29.01 -18.57
C PRO A 255 -0.82 27.69 -18.20
N ARG A 256 -1.47 26.58 -18.55
CA ARG A 256 -0.97 25.24 -18.26
C ARG A 256 0.34 25.01 -19.01
N ALA A 257 1.16 24.14 -18.44
CA ALA A 257 2.37 23.66 -19.06
C ALA A 257 2.09 23.07 -20.45
N ASP A 258 2.82 23.53 -21.47
CA ASP A 258 2.78 22.96 -22.82
C ASP A 258 3.22 21.48 -22.78
N CYS A 259 2.33 20.57 -23.23
CA CYS A 259 2.60 19.14 -23.23
C CYS A 259 3.56 18.68 -24.35
N SER A 260 4.01 19.58 -25.24
CA SER A 260 4.96 19.23 -26.30
C SER A 260 6.35 18.80 -25.78
N ARG A 261 6.66 19.12 -24.51
CA ARG A 261 7.90 18.75 -23.80
C ARG A 261 7.65 18.25 -22.37
N ARG A 262 6.40 18.02 -22.00
CA ARG A 262 5.96 17.66 -20.64
C ARG A 262 4.80 16.69 -20.77
N ASN A 263 4.95 15.50 -20.22
CA ASN A 263 3.93 14.45 -20.31
C ASN A 263 3.37 14.11 -18.93
N CYS A 264 2.58 13.05 -18.87
CA CYS A 264 2.04 12.48 -17.65
C CYS A 264 3.14 12.17 -16.61
N ALA A 265 4.34 11.77 -17.03
CA ALA A 265 5.47 11.56 -16.12
C ALA A 265 5.92 12.87 -15.46
N THR A 266 6.01 13.97 -16.23
CA THR A 266 6.30 15.31 -15.68
C THR A 266 5.27 15.74 -14.64
N PHE A 267 3.98 15.40 -14.84
CA PHE A 267 2.92 15.69 -13.87
C PHE A 267 3.17 15.00 -12.53
N VAL A 268 3.36 13.68 -12.53
CA VAL A 268 3.60 12.91 -11.30
C VAL A 268 4.90 13.37 -10.63
N ASN A 269 5.95 13.59 -11.43
CA ASN A 269 7.24 14.05 -10.94
C ASN A 269 7.14 15.40 -10.23
N THR A 270 6.40 16.35 -10.81
CA THR A 270 6.22 17.69 -10.24
C THR A 270 5.33 17.67 -9.01
N LEU A 271 4.29 16.82 -9.01
CA LEU A 271 3.46 16.61 -7.83
C LEU A 271 4.33 16.15 -6.66
N LEU A 272 5.16 15.11 -6.84
CA LEU A 272 6.06 14.64 -5.78
C LEU A 272 7.08 15.70 -5.37
N ALA A 273 7.60 16.48 -6.32
CA ALA A 273 8.51 17.59 -6.02
C ALA A 273 7.83 18.65 -5.13
N SER A 274 6.56 18.98 -5.40
CA SER A 274 5.77 19.93 -4.60
C SER A 274 5.53 19.46 -3.16
N LEU A 275 5.53 18.14 -2.94
CA LEU A 275 5.41 17.52 -1.62
C LEU A 275 6.74 17.41 -0.86
N GLY A 276 7.86 17.80 -1.49
CA GLY A 276 9.19 17.81 -0.88
C GLY A 276 10.03 16.56 -1.15
N TYR A 277 9.62 15.67 -2.07
CA TYR A 277 10.43 14.50 -2.40
C TYR A 277 11.72 14.90 -3.16
N PRO A 278 12.89 14.41 -2.74
CA PRO A 278 14.16 14.77 -3.36
C PRO A 278 14.27 14.20 -4.78
N GLU A 279 15.00 14.89 -5.64
CA GLU A 279 15.10 14.56 -7.07
C GLU A 279 15.60 13.14 -7.32
N ASN A 280 16.68 12.74 -6.65
CA ASN A 280 17.24 11.39 -6.78
C ASN A 280 16.22 10.29 -6.44
N TYR A 281 15.35 10.53 -5.47
CA TYR A 281 14.28 9.62 -5.11
C TYR A 281 13.23 9.56 -6.23
N ARG A 282 12.79 10.72 -6.71
CA ARG A 282 11.76 10.82 -7.76
C ARG A 282 12.23 10.20 -9.07
N VAL A 283 13.44 10.51 -9.54
CA VAL A 283 14.03 9.92 -10.76
C VAL A 283 14.08 8.40 -10.66
N ARG A 284 14.51 7.86 -9.51
CA ARG A 284 14.56 6.40 -9.31
C ARG A 284 13.16 5.76 -9.29
N LYS A 285 12.15 6.43 -8.73
CA LYS A 285 10.77 5.94 -8.71
C LYS A 285 10.02 6.18 -10.03
N GLY A 286 10.50 7.12 -10.83
CA GLY A 286 9.99 7.41 -12.17
C GLY A 286 10.48 6.42 -13.21
N ALA A 287 11.67 5.85 -13.05
CA ALA A 287 12.31 4.99 -14.06
C ALA A 287 11.61 3.62 -14.23
N PHE A 288 10.69 3.51 -15.19
CA PHE A 288 10.04 2.24 -15.57
C PHE A 288 10.78 1.52 -16.69
N TRP A 289 10.38 0.26 -16.94
CA TRP A 289 10.87 -0.53 -18.05
C TRP A 289 10.38 0.04 -19.39
N VAL A 290 11.29 0.23 -20.35
CA VAL A 290 11.13 0.90 -21.68
C VAL A 290 11.49 2.40 -21.67
N ASP A 291 11.95 2.93 -22.80
CA ASP A 291 12.33 4.34 -22.99
C ASP A 291 11.12 5.27 -22.71
N ASP A 292 11.09 5.84 -21.51
CA ASP A 292 10.22 6.98 -21.19
C ASP A 292 10.98 8.30 -21.36
N CYS A 293 10.23 9.38 -21.58
CA CYS A 293 10.78 10.72 -21.69
C CYS A 293 10.18 11.63 -20.63
N CYS A 294 10.95 12.62 -20.18
CA CYS A 294 10.47 13.70 -19.32
C CYS A 294 10.09 13.30 -17.87
N GLU A 295 10.48 12.12 -17.40
CA GLU A 295 10.36 11.70 -15.99
C GLU A 295 11.20 12.58 -15.05
N GLU A 296 12.31 13.10 -15.55
CA GLU A 296 13.22 14.03 -14.89
C GLU A 296 12.78 15.50 -15.02
N THR A 297 11.79 15.78 -15.87
CA THR A 297 11.32 17.15 -16.12
C THR A 297 10.36 17.60 -15.02
N LEU A 298 10.38 18.91 -14.74
CA LEU A 298 9.44 19.57 -13.84
C LEU A 298 8.62 20.64 -14.58
N MET A 299 7.35 20.78 -14.17
CA MET A 299 6.58 22.00 -14.36
C MET A 299 6.67 22.87 -13.09
N ASP A 300 6.01 24.03 -13.09
CA ASP A 300 5.98 24.88 -11.90
C ASP A 300 5.24 24.16 -10.76
N THR A 301 5.87 24.04 -9.60
CA THR A 301 5.27 23.37 -8.44
C THR A 301 4.12 24.17 -7.84
N SER A 302 4.01 25.47 -8.13
CA SER A 302 2.94 26.33 -7.62
C SER A 302 1.53 25.88 -8.06
N PHE A 303 1.43 25.12 -9.17
CA PHE A 303 0.17 24.49 -9.60
C PHE A 303 -0.33 23.42 -8.63
N PHE A 304 0.52 22.85 -7.78
CA PHE A 304 0.13 21.80 -6.82
C PHE A 304 -0.09 22.35 -5.40
N LEU A 305 0.16 23.64 -5.20
CA LEU A 305 -0.03 24.33 -3.94
C LEU A 305 -1.36 25.09 -3.94
N LEU A 306 -1.87 25.43 -2.76
CA LEU A 306 -3.08 26.26 -2.66
C LEU A 306 -2.87 27.59 -3.41
N PRO A 307 -3.90 28.09 -4.11
CA PRO A 307 -3.81 29.37 -4.83
C PRO A 307 -3.51 30.59 -3.97
#